data_AF-A0A101XUC6-F1
#
_entry.id   AF-A0A101XUC6-F1
#
_cell.length_a   1.000
_cell.length_b   1.000
_cell.length_c   1.000
_cell.angle_alpha   90.00
_cell.angle_beta   90.00
_cell.angle_gamma   90.00
#
_symmetry.space_group_name_H-M   'P 1'
#
loop_
_entity.id
_entity.type
_entity.pdbx_description
1 polymer ?
#
loop_
_entity_poly.entity_id
_entity_poly.type
_entity_poly.pdbx_seq_one_letter_code
_entity_poly.pdbx_strand_id
1 'polypeptide(L)' 'MTYVDTSDISAQMFITVLLLLLIIAPLVSLGVLRLFQSKKKSGIMLIISGAAVYGVFQVVMSITHMFT' A
#
# COMPACT_ATOMS: atom_id res chain seq x y z
N MET A 1 -29.49 8.57 2.89
CA MET A 1 -28.06 8.23 2.72
C MET A 1 -27.57 9.00 1.51
N THR A 2 -26.74 10.03 1.71
CA THR A 2 -25.97 10.62 0.62
C THR A 2 -25.05 9.53 0.09
N TYR A 3 -25.30 9.08 -1.14
CA TYR A 3 -24.41 8.19 -1.86
C TYR A 3 -23.09 8.94 -2.00
N VAL A 4 -22.02 8.41 -1.41
CA VAL A 4 -20.67 8.97 -1.61
C VAL A 4 -20.33 8.71 -3.07
N ASP A 5 -20.52 9.73 -3.89
CA ASP A 5 -20.31 9.65 -5.33
C ASP A 5 -18.81 9.49 -5.59
N THR A 6 -18.42 8.29 -6.01
CA THR A 6 -17.01 7.95 -6.33
C THR A 6 -16.68 8.23 -7.80
N SER A 7 -17.58 8.87 -8.54
CA SER A 7 -17.45 9.22 -9.96
C SER A 7 -16.28 10.19 -10.23
N ASP A 8 -15.94 11.04 -9.25
CA ASP A 8 -14.78 11.95 -9.34
C ASP A 8 -13.48 11.38 -8.75
N ILE A 9 -13.48 10.11 -8.28
CA ILE A 9 -12.26 9.50 -7.74
C ILE A 9 -11.33 9.13 -8.89
N SER A 10 -10.13 9.72 -8.88
CA SER A 10 -9.09 9.33 -9.85
C SER A 10 -8.75 7.85 -9.71
N ALA A 11 -8.49 7.18 -10.83
CA ALA A 11 -8.06 5.79 -10.83
C ALA A 11 -6.84 5.56 -9.92
N GLN A 12 -5.94 6.55 -9.85
CA GLN A 12 -4.79 6.54 -8.95
C GLN A 12 -5.20 6.48 -7.47
N MET A 13 -6.16 7.30 -7.04
CA MET A 13 -6.65 7.29 -5.65
C MET A 13 -7.32 5.96 -5.32
N PHE A 14 -8.14 5.43 -6.23
CA PHE A 14 -8.78 4.12 -6.05
C PHE A 14 -7.75 3.00 -5.87
N ILE A 15 -6.76 2.92 -6.77
CA ILE A 15 -5.71 1.89 -6.70
C ILE A 15 -4.85 2.06 -5.45
N THR A 16 -4.57 3.30 -5.03
CA THR A 16 -3.82 3.58 -3.80
C THR A 16 -4.52 3.02 -2.56
N VAL A 17 -5.83 3.27 -2.43
CA VAL A 17 -6.63 2.75 -1.32
C VAL A 17 -6.69 1.22 -1.37
N LEU A 18 -6.83 0.64 -2.56
CA LEU A 18 -6.91 -0.80 -2.76
C LEU A 18 -5.58 -1.49 -2.38
N LEU A 19 -4.44 -0.92 -2.80
CA LEU A 19 -3.10 -1.35 -2.38
C LEU A 19 -2.89 -1.22 -0.88
N LEU A 20 -3.34 -0.11 -0.29
CA LEU A 20 -3.24 0.12 1.14
C LEU A 20 -3.99 -0.95 1.92
N LEU A 21 -5.26 -1.19 1.58
CA LEU A 21 -6.14 -2.09 2.33
C LEU A 21 -5.78 -3.56 2.14
N LEU A 22 -5.50 -3.97 0.90
CA LEU A 22 -5.31 -5.40 0.59
C LEU A 22 -3.88 -5.89 0.80
N ILE A 23 -2.88 -5.01 0.69
CA ILE A 23 -1.47 -5.41 0.69
C ILE A 23 -0.69 -4.75 1.82
N ILE A 24 -0.66 -3.42 1.87
CA ILE A 24 0.24 -2.71 2.80
C ILE A 24 -0.23 -2.89 4.25
N ALA A 25 -1.51 -2.67 4.54
CA ALA A 25 -2.08 -2.81 5.87
C ALA A 25 -1.85 -4.21 6.48
N PRO A 26 -2.15 -5.34 5.80
CA PRO A 26 -1.88 -6.66 6.36
C PRO A 26 -0.38 -6.94 6.53
N LEU A 27 0.47 -6.51 5.60
CA LEU A 27 1.93 -6.68 5.71
C LEU A 27 2.51 -5.93 6.92
N VAL A 28 2.10 -4.67 7.11
CA VAL A 28 2.53 -3.86 8.25
C VAL A 28 1.96 -4.43 9.56
N SER A 29 0.68 -4.82 9.58
CA SER A 29 0.05 -5.43 10.76
C SER A 29 0.77 -6.71 11.20
N LEU A 30 1.02 -7.64 10.27
CA LEU A 30 1.80 -8.85 10.55
C LEU A 30 3.26 -8.54 10.91
N GLY A 31 3.85 -7.51 10.28
CA GLY A 31 5.18 -7.03 10.60
C GLY A 31 5.31 -6.60 12.06
N VAL A 32 4.41 -5.72 12.50
CA VAL A 32 4.33 -5.24 13.90
C VAL A 32 4.07 -6.40 14.87
N LEU A 33 3.13 -7.30 14.53
CA LEU A 33 2.89 -8.50 15.34
C LEU A 33 4.16 -9.34 15.53
N ARG A 34 4.95 -9.54 14.46
CA ARG A 34 6.22 -10.28 14.54
C ARG A 34 7.29 -9.54 15.33
N LEU A 35 7.30 -8.21 15.34
CA LEU A 35 8.19 -7.42 16.20
C LEU A 35 7.88 -7.67 17.68
N PHE A 36 6.59 -7.69 18.06
CA PHE A 36 6.17 -8.01 19.42
C PHE A 36 6.45 -9.47 19.82
N GLN A 37 6.48 -10.39 18.86
CA GLN A 37 6.92 -11.78 19.08
C GLN A 37 8.45 -11.95 19.15
N SER A 38 9.22 -10.85 19.26
CA SER A 38 10.69 -10.84 19.21
C SER A 38 11.31 -11.41 17.92
N LYS A 39 10.51 -11.60 16.86
CA LYS A 39 10.97 -12.04 15.53
C LYS A 39 11.39 -10.83 14.68
N LYS A 40 12.33 -10.03 15.21
CA LYS A 40 12.71 -8.71 14.68
C LYS A 40 13.05 -8.72 13.19
N LYS A 41 13.88 -9.67 12.74
CA LYS A 41 14.27 -9.81 11.31
C LYS A 41 13.05 -9.96 10.41
N SER A 42 12.14 -10.86 10.78
CA SER A 42 10.95 -11.12 9.97
C SER A 42 9.93 -9.99 10.04
N GLY A 43 9.78 -9.32 11.19
CA GLY A 43 8.87 -8.18 11.31
C GLY A 43 9.32 -7.00 10.48
N ILE A 44 10.62 -6.66 10.54
CA ILE A 44 11.22 -5.59 9.73
C ILE A 44 11.08 -5.92 8.23
N MET A 45 11.34 -7.16 7.82
CA MET A 45 11.21 -7.58 6.42
C MET A 45 9.80 -7.35 5.86
N LEU A 46 8.76 -7.64 6.66
CA LEU A 46 7.36 -7.41 6.24
C LEU A 46 6.99 -5.93 6.14
N ILE A 47 7.51 -5.10 7.05
CA ILE A 47 7.29 -3.65 6.99
C ILE A 47 8.00 -3.06 5.77
N ILE A 48 9.24 -3.46 5.53
CA ILE A 48 10.01 -3.03 4.34
C ILE A 48 9.33 -3.50 3.06
N SER A 49 8.81 -4.74 3.01
CA SER A 49 8.09 -5.22 1.83
C SER A 49 6.81 -4.41 1.57
N GLY A 50 6.08 -4.02 2.62
CA GLY A 50 4.93 -3.11 2.50
C GLY A 50 5.32 -1.75 1.92
N ALA A 51 6.42 -1.16 2.40
CA ALA A 51 6.95 0.09 1.85
C ALA A 51 7.44 -0.06 0.40
N ALA A 52 8.09 -1.19 0.07
CA ALA A 52 8.58 -1.48 -1.27
C ALA A 52 7.44 -1.58 -2.30
N VAL A 53 6.31 -2.19 -1.93
CA VAL A 53 5.11 -2.25 -2.78
C VAL A 53 4.62 -0.84 -3.14
N TYR A 54 4.54 0.06 -2.16
CA TYR A 54 4.17 1.46 -2.42
C TYR A 54 5.19 2.18 -3.30
N GLY A 55 6.50 1.94 -3.07
CA GLY A 55 7.57 2.50 -3.90
C GLY A 55 7.46 2.07 -5.37
N VAL A 56 7.23 0.77 -5.62
CA VAL A 56 7.02 0.25 -6.97
C VAL A 56 5.79 0.89 -7.62
N PHE A 57 4.68 1.02 -6.90
CA PHE A 57 3.48 1.69 -7.40
C PHE A 57 3.76 3.14 -7.83
N GLN A 58 4.48 3.91 -7.02
CA GLN A 58 4.85 5.29 -7.36
C GLN A 58 5.72 5.36 -8.61
N VAL A 59 6.70 4.47 -8.75
CA VAL A 59 7.54 4.39 -9.96
C VAL A 59 6.69 4.11 -11.19
N VAL A 60 5.79 3.12 -11.13
CA VAL A 60 4.89 2.79 -12.25
C VAL A 60 4.00 3.97 -12.61
N MET A 61 3.36 4.62 -11.64
CA MET A 61 2.51 5.78 -11.88
C MET A 61 3.28 6.96 -12.49
N SER A 62 4.48 7.23 -11.99
CA SER A 62 5.35 8.28 -12.52
C SER A 62 5.75 8.00 -13.97
N ILE A 63 6.06 6.74 -14.29
CA ILE A 63 6.37 6.32 -15.66
C ILE A 63 5.15 6.50 -16.56
N THR A 64 3.97 6.02 -16.14
CA THR A 64 2.73 6.15 -16.93
C THR A 64 2.36 7.61 -17.19
N HIS A 65 2.52 8.50 -16.20
CA HIS A 65 2.29 9.93 -16.37
C HIS A 65 3.32 10.59 -17.29
N MET A 66 4.53 10.04 -17.43
CA MET A 66 5.54 10.59 -18.34
C MET A 66 5.24 10.26 -19.82
N PHE A 67 4.40 9.26 -20.09
CA PHE A 67 4.09 8.77 -21.44
C PHE A 67 2.70 9.16 -21.95
N THR A 68 1.89 9.86 -21.14
CA THR A 68 0.53 10.34 -21.49
C THR A 68 0.53 11.86 -21.48
#